data_AF-A0A919CC13-F1
#
_entry.id   AF-A0A919CC13-F1
#
_cell.length_a   1.000
_cell.length_b   1.000
_cell.length_c   1.000
_cell.angle_alpha   90.00
_cell.angle_beta   90.00
_cell.angle_gamma   90.00
#
_symmetry.space_group_name_H-M   'P 1'
#
loop_
_entity.id
_entity.type
_entity.pdbx_description
1 polymer ?
#
loop_
_entity_poly.entity_id
_entity_poly.type
_entity_poly.pdbx_seq_one_letter_code
_entity_poly.pdbx_strand_id
1 'polypeptide(L)'
;MGARSDPGHPVRMSDTQVKQQNTGAYYAQAIASFAVALGAVTIGIFYLDASGWVRAFLAIAVLYLTTSSFTLAKVIRDKQEAGQIVSRVDQARLEKLLAEHDPFQKL
;
A
#
# COMPACT_ATOMS: atom_id res chain seq x y z
N MET A 1 39.15 22.26 33.63
CA MET A 1 38.41 21.42 34.58
C MET A 1 36.93 21.50 34.21
N GLY A 2 36.46 20.56 33.36
CA GLY A 2 35.06 20.25 33.06
C GLY A 2 34.20 21.36 32.42
N ALA A 3 33.10 21.08 31.74
CA ALA A 3 32.49 19.85 31.23
C ALA A 3 31.18 20.28 30.53
N ARG A 4 30.77 19.54 29.50
CA ARG A 4 29.38 19.40 28.96
C ARG A 4 28.91 20.52 28.00
N SER A 5 28.70 20.27 26.70
CA SER A 5 27.65 19.42 26.06
C SER A 5 26.26 19.96 26.40
N ASP A 6 25.39 20.42 25.49
CA ASP A 6 24.91 19.79 24.26
C ASP A 6 23.95 20.77 23.53
N PRO A 7 24.13 21.12 22.23
CA PRO A 7 23.12 21.85 21.48
C PRO A 7 22.08 20.86 20.91
N GLY A 8 20.88 20.89 21.50
CA GLY A 8 19.76 20.00 21.20
C GLY A 8 19.54 19.73 19.71
N HIS A 9 19.72 18.45 19.36
CA HIS A 9 19.30 17.89 18.08
C HIS A 9 17.84 17.42 18.21
N PRO A 10 16.86 18.04 17.54
CA PRO A 10 15.57 17.41 17.34
C PRO A 10 15.75 16.30 16.29
N VAL A 11 16.19 15.12 16.75
CA VAL A 11 16.21 13.89 15.94
C VAL A 11 14.74 13.56 15.63
N ARG A 12 14.31 13.86 14.39
CA ARG A 12 12.96 13.51 13.94
C ARG A 12 12.81 12.00 13.98
N MET A 13 11.77 11.57 14.70
CA MET A 13 11.38 10.19 14.91
C MET A 13 11.40 9.41 13.59
N SER A 14 12.06 8.27 13.64
CA SER A 14 12.00 7.22 12.64
C SER A 14 10.53 6.88 12.36
N ASP A 15 10.05 7.20 11.16
CA ASP A 15 8.80 6.66 10.63
C ASP A 15 8.98 5.15 10.50
N THR A 16 8.71 4.45 11.59
CA THR A 16 8.75 3.00 11.65
C THR A 16 7.54 2.56 10.83
N GLN A 17 7.78 2.29 9.56
CA GLN A 17 6.77 1.83 8.61
C GLN A 17 6.31 0.45 9.09
N VAL A 18 5.28 0.42 9.94
CA VAL A 18 4.66 -0.81 10.46
C VAL A 18 4.11 -1.56 9.25
N LYS A 19 4.85 -2.56 8.79
CA LYS A 19 4.41 -3.46 7.74
C LYS A 19 3.30 -4.34 8.32
N GLN A 20 2.07 -3.84 8.30
CA GLN A 20 0.87 -4.57 8.71
C GLN A 20 0.76 -5.84 7.86
N GLN A 21 1.17 -6.98 8.39
CA GLN A 21 1.01 -8.26 7.72
C GLN A 21 -0.42 -8.75 7.96
N ASN A 22 -1.28 -8.65 6.93
CA ASN A 22 -2.60 -9.27 6.99
C ASN A 22 -2.43 -10.79 7.14
N THR A 23 -3.03 -11.35 8.20
CA THR A 23 -3.11 -12.81 8.40
C THR A 23 -3.84 -13.48 7.24
N GLY A 24 -3.44 -14.71 6.88
CA GLY A 24 -4.03 -15.47 5.77
C GLY A 24 -5.57 -15.61 5.85
N ALA A 25 -6.13 -15.63 7.07
CA ALA A 25 -7.57 -15.63 7.30
C ALA A 25 -8.28 -14.36 6.77
N TYR A 26 -7.68 -13.18 6.96
CA TYR A 26 -8.26 -11.92 6.48
C TYR A 26 -8.23 -11.83 4.95
N TYR A 27 -7.18 -12.37 4.32
CA TYR A 27 -7.10 -12.49 2.86
C TYR A 27 -8.20 -13.41 2.31
N ALA A 28 -8.42 -14.57 2.92
CA ALA A 28 -9.48 -15.50 2.52
C ALA A 28 -10.87 -14.87 2.70
N GLN A 29 -11.10 -14.17 3.81
CA GLN A 29 -12.34 -13.42 4.03
C GLN A 29 -12.57 -12.36 2.95
N ALA A 30 -11.55 -11.58 2.58
CA ALA A 30 -11.68 -10.56 1.55
C ALA A 30 -12.09 -11.15 0.20
N ILE A 31 -11.51 -12.28 -0.21
CA ILE A 31 -11.91 -13.00 -1.43
C ILE A 31 -13.36 -13.49 -1.33
N ALA A 32 -13.72 -14.11 -0.20
CA ALA A 32 -15.08 -14.61 0.02
C ALA A 32 -16.12 -13.48 -0.05
N SER A 33 -15.89 -12.37 0.65
CA SER A 33 -16.77 -11.19 0.63
C SER A 33 -16.91 -10.61 -0.77
N PHE A 34 -15.81 -10.54 -1.53
CA PHE A 34 -15.85 -10.05 -2.90
C PHE A 34 -16.65 -10.98 -3.82
N ALA A 35 -16.48 -12.30 -3.70
CA ALA A 35 -17.25 -13.28 -4.47
C ALA A 35 -18.75 -13.21 -4.15
N VAL A 36 -19.11 -13.08 -2.87
CA VAL A 36 -20.50 -12.90 -2.43
C VAL A 36 -21.08 -11.60 -2.99
N ALA A 37 -20.34 -10.49 -2.93
CA ALA A 37 -20.79 -9.20 -3.45
C ALA A 37 -21.01 -9.23 -4.98
N LEU A 38 -20.05 -9.78 -5.73
CA LEU A 38 -20.19 -9.98 -7.18
C LEU A 38 -21.41 -10.85 -7.50
N GLY A 39 -21.54 -12.00 -6.82
CA GLY A 39 -22.67 -12.91 -7.01
C GLY A 39 -24.01 -12.24 -6.73
N ALA A 40 -24.11 -11.47 -5.65
CA ALA A 40 -25.32 -10.73 -5.29
C ALA A 40 -25.70 -9.70 -6.37
N VAL A 41 -24.74 -8.95 -6.90
CA VAL A 41 -25.00 -8.00 -8.00
C VAL A 41 -25.43 -8.74 -9.27
N THR A 42 -24.74 -9.83 -9.63
CA THR A 42 -25.11 -10.64 -10.80
C THR A 42 -26.53 -11.21 -10.67
N ILE A 43 -26.89 -11.77 -9.52
CA ILE A 43 -28.25 -12.25 -9.23
C ILE A 43 -29.25 -11.09 -9.32
N GLY A 44 -28.92 -9.93 -8.76
CA GLY A 44 -29.75 -8.72 -8.86
C GLY A 44 -30.02 -8.32 -10.32
N ILE A 45 -29.01 -8.34 -11.18
CA ILE A 45 -29.16 -8.05 -12.62
C ILE A 45 -30.05 -9.10 -13.30
N PHE A 46 -29.94 -10.38 -12.93
CA PHE A 46 -30.78 -11.44 -13.49
C PHE A 46 -32.27 -11.29 -13.13
N TYR A 47 -32.57 -10.93 -11.88
CA TYR A 47 -33.95 -10.75 -11.41
C TYR A 47 -34.54 -9.35 -11.70
N LEU A 48 -33.71 -8.40 -12.13
CA LEU A 48 -34.17 -7.04 -12.46
C LEU A 48 -35.15 -7.07 -13.63
N ASP A 49 -36.36 -6.55 -13.44
CA ASP A 49 -37.33 -6.39 -14.53
C ASP A 49 -36.88 -5.26 -15.48
N ALA A 50 -36.08 -5.64 -16.46
CA ALA A 50 -35.47 -4.76 -17.44
C ALA A 50 -35.27 -5.53 -18.75
N SER A 51 -35.16 -4.78 -19.85
CA SER A 51 -34.88 -5.39 -21.16
C SER A 51 -33.51 -6.08 -21.16
N GLY A 52 -33.36 -7.11 -22.00
CA GLY A 52 -32.11 -7.86 -22.10
C GLY A 52 -30.89 -6.98 -22.43
N TRP A 53 -31.10 -5.91 -23.20
CA TRP A 53 -30.05 -4.93 -23.52
C TRP A 53 -29.56 -4.17 -22.28
N VAL A 54 -30.48 -3.70 -21.43
CA VAL A 54 -30.12 -3.00 -20.19
C VAL A 54 -29.37 -3.93 -19.24
N ARG A 55 -29.82 -5.19 -19.11
CA ARG A 55 -29.12 -6.21 -18.31
C ARG A 55 -27.69 -6.46 -18.83
N ALA A 56 -27.51 -6.57 -20.15
CA ALA A 56 -26.19 -6.75 -20.75
C ALA A 56 -25.27 -5.55 -20.52
N PHE A 57 -25.78 -4.32 -20.67
CA PHE A 57 -25.04 -3.10 -20.37
C PHE A 57 -24.58 -3.06 -18.91
N LEU A 58 -25.47 -3.37 -17.96
CA LEU A 58 -25.13 -3.42 -16.54
C LEU A 58 -24.09 -4.50 -16.24
N ALA A 59 -24.21 -5.69 -16.86
CA ALA A 59 -23.23 -6.76 -16.69
C ALA A 59 -21.83 -6.33 -17.15
N ILE A 60 -21.72 -5.71 -18.33
CA ILE A 60 -20.44 -5.20 -18.85
C ILE A 60 -19.91 -4.06 -17.97
N ALA A 61 -20.77 -3.14 -17.53
CA ALA A 61 -20.38 -2.04 -16.65
C ALA A 61 -19.78 -2.55 -15.33
N VAL A 62 -20.42 -3.53 -14.68
CA VAL A 62 -19.93 -4.14 -13.44
C VAL A 62 -18.58 -4.84 -13.66
N LEU A 63 -18.44 -5.62 -14.74
CA LEU A 63 -17.19 -6.33 -15.05
C LEU A 63 -16.05 -5.35 -15.32
N TYR A 64 -16.30 -4.31 -16.12
CA TYR A 64 -15.29 -3.33 -16.49
C TYR A 64 -14.88 -2.46 -15.30
N LEU A 65 -15.86 -1.99 -14.50
CA LEU A 65 -15.60 -1.22 -13.29
C LEU A 65 -14.75 -2.04 -12.30
N THR A 66 -15.15 -3.28 -12.03
CA THR A 66 -14.43 -4.18 -11.12
C THR A 66 -12.98 -4.41 -11.57
N THR A 67 -12.78 -4.70 -12.86
CA THR A 67 -11.44 -4.91 -13.43
C THR A 67 -10.59 -3.64 -13.31
N SER A 68 -11.15 -2.48 -13.66
CA SER A 68 -10.47 -1.18 -13.58
C SER A 68 -10.10 -0.81 -12.14
N SER A 69 -10.99 -1.06 -11.18
CA SER A 69 -10.73 -0.84 -9.75
C SER A 69 -9.55 -1.69 -9.25
N PHE A 70 -9.45 -2.96 -9.65
CA PHE A 70 -8.29 -3.79 -9.29
C PHE A 70 -6.99 -3.33 -9.95
N THR A 71 -7.05 -2.90 -11.21
CA THR A 71 -5.88 -2.33 -11.89
C THR A 71 -5.41 -1.06 -11.18
N LEU A 72 -6.34 -0.16 -10.83
CA LEU A 72 -6.03 1.05 -10.07
C LEU A 72 -5.43 0.73 -8.71
N ALA A 73 -6.00 -0.26 -7.98
CA ALA A 73 -5.47 -0.70 -6.70
C ALA A 73 -4.03 -1.23 -6.81
N LYS A 74 -3.73 -2.00 -7.87
CA LYS A 74 -2.35 -2.44 -8.16
C LYS A 74 -1.44 -1.24 -8.41
N VAL A 75 -1.81 -0.32 -9.30
CA VAL A 75 -1.00 0.86 -9.60
C VAL A 75 -0.70 1.67 -8.34
N ILE A 76 -1.68 1.89 -7.46
CA ILE A 76 -1.48 2.62 -6.20
C ILE A 76 -0.51 1.86 -5.29
N ARG A 77 -0.69 0.54 -5.14
CA ARG A 77 0.20 -0.31 -4.34
C ARG A 77 1.63 -0.32 -4.88
N ASP A 78 1.79 -0.49 -6.19
CA ASP A 78 3.09 -0.50 -6.86
C ASP A 78 3.82 0.84 -6.66
N LYS A 79 3.09 1.97 -6.68
CA LYS A 79 3.65 3.29 -6.36
C LYS A 79 4.08 3.42 -4.90
N GLN A 80 3.32 2.86 -3.95
CA GLN A 80 3.69 2.85 -2.53
C GLN A 80 4.93 1.98 -2.28
N GLU A 81 5.00 0.79 -2.88
CA GLU A 81 6.15 -0.11 -2.76
C GLU A 81 7.42 0.49 -3.38
N ALA A 82 7.32 1.15 -4.54
CA ALA A 82 8.44 1.85 -5.16
C ALA A 82 9.01 2.97 -4.26
N GLY A 83 8.15 3.77 -3.63
CA GLY A 83 8.58 4.83 -2.69
C GLY A 83 9.30 4.27 -1.46
N GLN A 84 8.82 3.15 -0.92
CA GLN A 84 9.48 2.47 0.22
C GLN A 84 10.87 1.95 -0.15
N ILE A 85 11.06 1.38 -1.33
CA ILE A 85 12.36 0.85 -1.77
C ILE A 85 13.39 1.99 -1.92
N VAL A 86 13.00 3.12 -2.53
CA VAL A 86 13.89 4.28 -2.70
C VAL A 86 14.38 4.78 -1.34
N SER A 87 13.50 4.95 -0.36
CA SER A 87 13.88 5.42 0.98
C SER A 87 14.90 4.51 1.68
N ARG A 88 14.81 3.18 1.50
CA ARG A 88 15.76 2.23 2.07
C ARG A 88 17.13 2.32 1.43
N VAL A 89 17.19 2.53 0.11
CA VAL A 89 18.46 2.70 -0.62
C VAL A 89 19.13 4.00 -0.20
N ASP A 90 18.37 5.08 -0.07
CA ASP A 90 18.89 6.37 0.38
C ASP A 90 19.41 6.30 1.81
N GLN A 91 18.70 5.62 2.72
CA GLN A 91 19.16 5.35 4.08
C GLN A 91 20.47 4.56 4.09
N ALA A 92 20.56 3.46 3.33
CA ALA A 92 21.79 2.65 3.27
C ALA A 92 22.98 3.41 2.65
N ARG A 93 22.72 4.30 1.68
CA ARG A 93 23.74 5.18 1.10
C ARG A 93 24.20 6.24 2.10
N LEU A 94 23.27 6.87 2.81
CA LEU A 94 23.58 7.82 3.88
C LEU A 94 24.38 7.15 5.00
N GLU A 95 24.00 5.94 5.41
CA GLU A 95 24.71 5.17 6.42
C GLU A 95 26.14 4.83 5.97
N LYS A 96 26.33 4.47 4.70
CA LYS A 96 27.68 4.31 4.12
C LYS A 96 28.49 5.60 4.15
N LEU A 97 27.91 6.72 3.72
CA LEU A 97 28.60 8.02 3.72
C LEU A 97 28.99 8.46 5.13
N LEU A 98 28.12 8.24 6.12
CA LEU A 98 28.40 8.49 7.54
C LEU A 98 29.44 7.53 8.12
N ALA A 99 29.49 6.27 7.66
CA ALA A 99 30.50 5.31 8.10
C ALA A 99 31.88 5.62 7.47
N GLU A 100 31.91 6.12 6.24
CA GLU A 100 33.13 6.44 5.50
C GLU A 100 33.70 7.82 5.86
N HIS A 101 32.84 8.77 6.22
CA HIS A 101 33.20 9.98 6.96
C HIS A 101 32.82 9.78 8.43
N ASP A 102 33.68 9.12 9.21
CA ASP A 102 33.53 9.02 10.67
C ASP A 102 34.19 10.24 11.34
N PRO A 103 33.45 11.35 11.63
CA PRO A 103 34.01 12.55 12.24
C PRO A 103 34.47 12.34 13.69
N PHE A 104 34.22 11.17 14.30
CA PHE A 104 34.54 10.90 15.70
C PHE A 104 35.85 10.15 15.92
N GLN A 105 36.56 9.70 14.87
CA GLN A 105 37.89 9.09 15.01
C GLN A 105 39.03 10.09 15.21
N LYS A 106 38.78 11.40 15.13
CA LYS A 106 39.81 12.46 15.25
C LYS A 106 39.86 13.16 16.61
N LEU A 107 39.33 12.57 17.69
CA LEU A 107 39.51 13.05 19.06
C LEU A 107 40.09 11.97 19.97
#